data_AF-A0A2R6PD90-F1
#
_entry.id   AF-A0A2R6PD90-F1
#
_cell.length_a   1.000
_cell.length_b   1.000
_cell.length_c   1.000
_cell.angle_alpha   90.00
_cell.angle_beta   90.00
_cell.angle_gamma   90.00
#
_symmetry.space_group_name_H-M   'P 1'
#
loop_
_entity.id
_entity.type
_entity.pdbx_description
1 polymer ?
#
loop_
_entity_poly.entity_id
_entity_poly.type
_entity_poly.pdbx_seq_one_letter_code
_entity_poly.pdbx_strand_id
1 'polypeptide(L)'
;MGSRAFHLLRATPGKKLNSRSGFSSEALIVQNRVRSFSVVRSGLEPPDLPRLAETARISLTPDEVEEFAPKIQQVVDWFGQLQAVDLQSIQPAIRADTEGENLRDDLPETFENREAMIAAVPSYEEPFIKVPKVLNKE
;
A
#
# COMPACT_ATOMS: atom_id res chain seq x y z
N MET A 1 -47.74 -1.09 46.85
CA MET A 1 -48.14 -0.06 45.87
C MET A 1 -46.87 0.47 45.21
N GLY A 2 -46.70 0.27 43.91
CA GLY A 2 -45.52 0.73 43.16
C GLY A 2 -45.19 -0.21 42.00
N SER A 3 -45.92 -0.04 40.89
CA SER A 3 -45.97 -0.93 39.74
C SER A 3 -44.70 -0.93 38.89
N ARG A 4 -44.39 -2.12 38.36
CA ARG A 4 -43.45 -2.37 37.25
C ARG A 4 -43.95 -1.68 35.97
N ALA A 5 -43.06 -1.00 35.26
CA ALA A 5 -43.28 -0.60 33.88
C ALA A 5 -42.19 -1.23 32.99
N PHE A 6 -42.56 -2.30 32.29
CA PHE A 6 -41.80 -2.86 31.18
C PHE A 6 -41.96 -1.93 29.97
N HIS A 7 -40.88 -1.35 29.46
CA HIS A 7 -40.89 -0.68 28.16
C HIS A 7 -40.71 -1.71 27.05
N LEU A 8 -41.83 -2.06 26.42
CA LEU A 8 -41.94 -2.82 25.18
C LEU A 8 -41.47 -1.94 24.00
N LEU A 9 -40.30 -2.22 23.44
CA LEU A 9 -39.94 -1.72 22.11
C LEU A 9 -40.49 -2.68 21.04
N ARG A 10 -41.46 -2.18 20.27
CA ARG A 10 -42.07 -2.86 19.13
C ARG A 10 -41.08 -2.94 17.97
N ALA A 11 -40.91 -4.15 17.42
CA ALA A 11 -40.28 -4.36 16.13
C ALA A 11 -41.24 -3.95 14.98
N THR A 12 -40.78 -3.14 14.03
CA THR A 12 -41.50 -2.82 12.80
C THR A 12 -41.12 -3.80 11.69
N PRO A 13 -42.08 -4.42 10.96
CA PRO A 13 -41.76 -5.32 9.87
C PRO A 13 -41.54 -4.56 8.55
N GLY A 14 -40.49 -4.96 7.83
CA GLY A 14 -40.41 -5.03 6.38
C GLY A 14 -40.60 -3.77 5.53
N LYS A 15 -39.51 -3.22 5.01
CA LYS A 15 -39.50 -2.57 3.69
C LYS A 15 -38.84 -3.50 2.69
N LYS A 16 -39.65 -4.05 1.76
CA LYS A 16 -39.16 -4.73 0.56
C LYS A 16 -38.42 -3.68 -0.29
N LEU A 17 -37.11 -3.84 -0.50
CA LEU A 17 -36.43 -3.10 -1.55
C LEU A 17 -36.79 -3.71 -2.90
N ASN A 18 -37.25 -2.83 -3.77
CA ASN A 18 -37.74 -3.11 -5.10
C ASN A 18 -36.55 -3.44 -6.01
N SER A 19 -36.47 -4.69 -6.49
CA SER A 19 -35.51 -5.10 -7.50
C SER A 19 -36.02 -4.68 -8.89
N ARG A 20 -35.52 -3.57 -9.44
CA ARG A 20 -35.57 -3.33 -10.89
C ARG A 20 -34.34 -2.55 -11.38
N SER A 21 -33.56 -3.29 -12.17
CA SER A 21 -32.90 -2.91 -13.43
C SER A 21 -31.88 -1.77 -13.42
N GLY A 22 -30.66 -2.11 -13.86
CA GLY A 22 -29.96 -1.29 -14.84
C GLY A 22 -28.56 -0.82 -14.44
N PHE A 23 -27.63 -1.72 -14.15
CA PHE A 23 -26.22 -1.42 -14.42
C PHE A 23 -25.87 -2.05 -15.76
N SER A 24 -25.96 -1.23 -16.80
CA SER A 24 -25.38 -1.52 -18.10
C SER A 24 -23.88 -1.72 -17.89
N SER A 25 -23.36 -2.86 -18.34
CA SER A 25 -21.93 -3.14 -18.44
C SER A 25 -21.33 -2.26 -19.54
N GLU A 26 -21.28 -0.95 -19.33
CA GLU A 26 -20.32 -0.13 -20.06
C GLU A 26 -18.96 -0.39 -19.45
N ALA A 27 -18.14 -1.12 -20.21
CA ALA A 27 -16.74 -1.34 -19.94
C ALA A 27 -16.11 -0.02 -19.51
N LEU A 28 -15.73 0.08 -18.24
CA LEU A 28 -14.79 1.09 -17.79
C LEU A 28 -13.46 0.73 -18.45
N ILE A 29 -13.25 1.29 -19.64
CA ILE A 29 -11.95 1.31 -20.30
C ILE A 29 -11.05 2.12 -19.38
N VAL A 30 -10.39 1.43 -18.44
CA VAL A 30 -9.23 1.96 -17.75
C VAL A 30 -8.20 2.20 -18.84
N GLN A 31 -8.12 3.45 -19.30
CA GLN A 31 -7.10 3.89 -20.23
C GLN A 31 -5.76 3.74 -19.51
N ASN A 32 -5.17 2.56 -19.67
CA ASN A 32 -3.86 2.25 -19.14
C ASN A 32 -2.87 3.11 -19.93
N ARG A 33 -2.60 4.31 -19.42
CA ARG A 33 -1.72 5.30 -20.05
C ARG A 33 -0.32 4.70 -20.05
N VAL A 34 0.05 4.07 -21.16
CA VAL A 34 1.38 3.52 -21.41
C VAL A 34 2.36 4.66 -21.24
N ARG A 35 3.03 4.71 -20.08
CA ARG A 35 4.16 5.61 -19.87
C ARG A 35 5.29 5.07 -20.74
N SER A 36 5.64 5.80 -21.78
CA SER A 36 6.82 5.52 -22.59
C SER A 36 8.06 5.75 -21.72
N PHE A 37 8.69 4.68 -21.27
CA PHE A 37 10.00 4.76 -20.64
C PHE A 37 11.05 4.83 -21.75
N SER A 38 11.57 6.03 -22.03
CA SER A 38 12.77 6.15 -22.86
C SER A 38 13.96 5.67 -22.05
N VAL A 39 14.48 4.49 -22.38
CA VAL A 39 15.73 3.98 -21.83
C VAL A 39 16.87 4.86 -22.33
N VAL A 40 17.32 5.80 -21.50
CA VAL A 40 18.59 6.47 -21.71
C VAL A 40 19.66 5.39 -21.54
N ARG A 41 20.34 5.03 -22.64
CA ARG A 41 21.51 4.14 -22.63
C ARG A 41 22.72 4.90 -22.08
N SER A 42 22.70 5.16 -20.78
CA SER A 42 23.89 5.57 -20.04
C SER A 42 24.21 4.44 -19.08
N GLY A 43 25.48 4.01 -19.08
CA GLY A 43 25.99 3.04 -18.10
C GLY A 43 25.52 3.41 -16.71
N LEU A 44 25.21 2.40 -15.90
CA LEU A 44 24.65 2.60 -14.58
C LEU A 44 25.61 3.44 -13.74
N GLU A 45 25.27 4.72 -13.53
CA GLU A 45 25.97 5.58 -12.58
C GLU A 45 25.96 4.88 -11.21
N PRO A 46 27.09 4.86 -10.49
CA PRO A 46 27.13 4.27 -9.16
C PRO A 46 26.05 4.88 -8.28
N PRO A 47 25.23 4.07 -7.59
CA PRO A 47 24.18 4.59 -6.74
C PRO A 47 24.79 5.33 -5.55
N ASP A 48 24.28 6.53 -5.29
CA ASP A 48 24.59 7.30 -4.08
C ASP A 48 23.99 6.59 -2.85
N LEU A 49 24.83 5.84 -2.13
CA LEU A 49 24.44 5.00 -1.02
C LEU A 49 23.86 5.80 0.17
N PRO A 50 24.46 6.93 0.61
CA PRO A 50 23.86 7.80 1.62
C PRO A 50 22.43 8.24 1.26
N ARG A 51 22.21 8.68 0.02
CA ARG A 51 20.88 9.10 -0.44
C ARG A 51 19.88 7.94 -0.50
N LEU A 52 20.35 6.76 -0.94
CA LEU A 52 19.53 5.55 -0.96
C LEU A 52 19.10 5.15 0.45
N ALA A 53 20.01 5.20 1.42
CA ALA A 53 19.73 4.89 2.82
C ALA A 53 18.73 5.87 3.44
N GLU A 54 18.86 7.17 3.17
CA GLU A 54 17.89 8.19 3.60
C GLU A 54 16.49 7.91 3.06
N THR A 55 16.39 7.52 1.78
CA THR A 55 15.12 7.18 1.12
C THR A 55 14.47 5.96 1.77
N ALA A 56 15.27 4.96 2.14
CA ALA A 56 14.82 3.74 2.81
C ALA A 56 14.62 3.91 4.33
N ARG A 57 14.91 5.08 4.91
CA ARG A 57 14.92 5.32 6.37
C ARG A 57 15.88 4.39 7.13
N ILE A 58 17.01 4.05 6.51
CA ILE A 58 18.08 3.26 7.11
C ILE A 58 19.20 4.22 7.54
N SER A 59 19.63 4.11 8.79
CA SER A 59 20.81 4.83 9.28
C SER A 59 22.06 4.00 9.01
N LEU A 60 23.06 4.60 8.35
CA LEU A 60 24.35 3.98 8.08
C LEU A 60 25.47 4.84 8.66
N THR A 61 26.49 4.18 9.19
CA THR A 61 27.77 4.79 9.55
C THR A 61 28.67 4.95 8.32
N PRO A 62 29.70 5.83 8.36
CA PRO A 62 30.64 5.98 7.25
C PRO A 62 31.35 4.67 6.88
N ASP A 63 31.73 3.87 7.89
CA ASP A 63 32.41 2.58 7.68
C ASP A 63 31.50 1.57 6.96
N GLU A 64 30.22 1.52 7.33
CA GLU A 64 29.21 0.68 6.65
C GLU A 64 28.96 1.13 5.21
N VAL A 65 29.03 2.44 4.94
CA VAL A 65 28.92 2.97 3.58
C VAL A 65 30.07 2.47 2.71
N GLU A 66 31.30 2.51 3.20
CA GLU A 66 32.47 1.97 2.48
C GLU A 66 32.37 0.46 2.26
N GLU A 67 31.82 -0.28 3.23
CA GLU A 67 31.65 -1.73 3.13
C GLU A 67 30.55 -2.13 2.14
N PHE A 68 29.40 -1.42 2.15
CA PHE A 68 28.23 -1.80 1.35
C PHE A 68 28.26 -1.22 -0.06
N ALA A 69 28.91 -0.09 -0.31
CA ALA A 69 28.98 0.53 -1.63
C ALA A 69 29.41 -0.46 -2.76
N PRO A 70 30.54 -1.21 -2.64
CA PRO A 70 30.93 -2.14 -3.70
C PRO A 70 29.97 -3.32 -3.86
N LYS A 71 29.32 -3.77 -2.77
CA LYS A 71 28.35 -4.88 -2.82
C LYS A 71 27.09 -4.48 -3.57
N ILE A 72 26.57 -3.27 -3.32
CA ILE A 72 25.42 -2.73 -4.03
C ILE A 72 25.76 -2.48 -5.50
N GLN A 73 26.95 -1.96 -5.80
CA GLN A 73 27.42 -1.80 -7.17
C GLN A 73 27.40 -3.13 -7.94
N GLN A 74 27.93 -4.19 -7.34
CA GLN A 74 27.95 -5.53 -7.97
C GLN A 74 26.54 -6.03 -8.32
N VAL A 75 25.56 -5.81 -7.44
CA VAL A 75 24.16 -6.19 -7.68
C VAL A 75 23.58 -5.38 -8.85
N VAL A 76 23.80 -4.06 -8.84
CA VAL A 76 23.31 -3.16 -9.89
C VAL A 76 23.92 -3.51 -11.25
N ASP A 77 25.23 -3.79 -11.30
CA ASP A 77 25.92 -4.21 -12.52
C ASP A 77 25.39 -5.54 -13.06
N TRP A 78 25.09 -6.50 -12.16
CA TRP A 78 24.47 -7.76 -12.54
C TRP A 78 23.09 -7.56 -13.17
N PHE A 79 22.24 -6.73 -12.58
CA PHE A 79 20.95 -6.36 -13.18
C PHE A 79 21.10 -5.56 -14.48
N GLY A 80 22.19 -4.81 -14.64
CA GLY A 80 22.51 -4.08 -15.87
C GLY A 80 22.57 -4.96 -17.13
N GLN A 81 22.85 -6.26 -16.97
CA GLN A 81 22.82 -7.22 -18.08
C GLN A 81 21.45 -7.28 -18.78
N LEU A 82 20.36 -7.01 -18.05
CA LEU A 82 19.00 -7.01 -18.61
C LEU A 82 18.76 -5.88 -19.63
N GLN A 83 19.58 -4.82 -19.61
CA GLN A 83 19.46 -3.71 -20.58
C GLN A 83 19.84 -4.12 -22.02
N ALA A 84 20.53 -5.25 -22.20
CA ALA A 84 20.87 -5.78 -23.51
C ALA A 84 19.68 -6.47 -24.22
N VAL A 85 18.60 -6.75 -23.49
CA VAL A 85 17.42 -7.45 -24.01
C VAL A 85 16.45 -6.45 -24.65
N ASP A 86 15.97 -6.77 -25.86
CA ASP A 86 14.94 -5.97 -26.53
C ASP A 86 13.54 -6.27 -25.96
N LEU A 87 12.87 -5.23 -25.45
CA LEU A 87 11.55 -5.30 -24.83
C LEU A 87 10.52 -4.38 -25.51
N GLN A 88 10.83 -3.78 -26.68
CA GLN A 88 9.97 -2.77 -27.32
C GLN A 88 8.54 -3.26 -27.61
N SER A 89 8.37 -4.55 -27.87
CA SER A 89 7.08 -5.16 -28.21
C SER A 89 6.41 -5.93 -27.06
N ILE A 90 7.05 -5.98 -25.89
CA ILE A 90 6.59 -6.80 -24.76
C ILE A 90 5.87 -5.91 -23.74
N GLN A 91 4.64 -6.30 -23.38
CA GLN A 91 3.89 -5.63 -22.32
C GLN A 91 4.47 -5.99 -20.94
N PRO A 92 4.57 -5.03 -20.00
CA PRO A 92 5.01 -5.33 -18.64
C PRO A 92 4.09 -6.33 -17.93
N ALA A 93 4.69 -7.31 -17.24
CA ALA A 93 3.96 -8.23 -16.38
C ALA A 93 3.72 -7.59 -15.00
N ILE A 94 2.46 -7.29 -14.68
CA ILE A 94 2.08 -6.62 -13.41
C ILE A 94 1.77 -7.64 -12.31
N ARG A 95 1.08 -8.72 -12.65
CA ARG A 95 0.72 -9.83 -11.76
C ARG A 95 0.82 -11.15 -12.51
N ALA A 96 1.13 -12.22 -11.80
CA ALA A 96 1.19 -13.58 -12.37
C ALA A 96 -0.22 -14.14 -12.62
N ASP A 97 -1.19 -13.74 -11.80
CA ASP A 97 -2.62 -14.04 -11.91
C ASP A 97 -3.36 -12.84 -12.50
N THR A 98 -3.78 -12.95 -13.76
CA THR A 98 -4.47 -11.86 -14.47
C THR A 98 -6.00 -11.87 -14.24
N GLU A 99 -6.48 -12.60 -13.25
CA GLU A 99 -7.92 -12.79 -13.04
C GLU A 99 -8.41 -12.10 -11.76
N GLY A 100 -9.36 -11.19 -11.94
CA GLY A 100 -10.35 -10.86 -10.92
C GLY A 100 -10.45 -9.37 -10.60
N GLU A 101 -11.61 -8.80 -10.91
CA GLU A 101 -12.11 -7.63 -10.19
C GLU A 101 -12.44 -8.04 -8.76
N ASN A 102 -11.40 -8.10 -7.90
CA ASN A 102 -11.58 -8.38 -6.49
C ASN A 102 -11.99 -7.09 -5.78
N LEU A 103 -13.27 -6.77 -5.90
CA LEU A 103 -13.89 -5.67 -5.17
C LEU A 103 -14.34 -6.18 -3.80
N ARG A 104 -13.97 -5.44 -2.76
CA ARG A 104 -14.49 -5.64 -1.40
C ARG A 104 -15.92 -5.11 -1.33
N ASP A 105 -16.84 -5.87 -0.75
CA ASP A 105 -18.19 -5.41 -0.46
C ASP A 105 -18.18 -4.17 0.45
N ASP A 106 -19.07 -3.20 0.20
CA ASP A 106 -19.21 -2.01 1.03
C ASP A 106 -20.11 -2.27 2.25
N LEU A 107 -19.67 -3.19 3.10
CA LEU A 107 -20.33 -3.52 4.37
C LEU A 107 -19.42 -3.13 5.55
N PRO A 108 -19.98 -2.53 6.62
CA PRO A 108 -19.21 -2.22 7.80
C PRO A 108 -18.90 -3.50 8.59
N GLU A 109 -17.65 -3.63 9.02
CA GLU A 109 -17.18 -4.72 9.87
C GLU A 109 -16.69 -4.16 11.21
N THR A 110 -17.06 -4.82 12.31
CA THR A 110 -16.56 -4.47 13.64
C THR A 110 -15.28 -5.26 13.91
N PHE A 111 -14.23 -4.57 14.34
CA PHE A 111 -12.97 -5.20 14.74
C PHE A 111 -12.92 -5.33 16.27
N GLU A 112 -13.05 -6.55 16.78
CA GLU A 112 -13.10 -6.83 18.22
C GLU A 112 -11.73 -6.74 18.90
N ASN A 113 -10.63 -6.86 18.15
CA ASN A 113 -9.28 -7.03 18.71
C ASN A 113 -8.57 -5.71 19.09
N ARG A 114 -9.32 -4.71 19.54
CA ARG A 114 -8.76 -3.38 19.82
C ARG A 114 -7.71 -3.42 20.92
N GLU A 115 -7.93 -4.17 22.01
CA GLU A 115 -6.95 -4.27 23.10
C GLU A 115 -5.64 -4.91 22.61
N ALA A 116 -5.72 -5.95 21.78
CA ALA A 116 -4.55 -6.62 21.24
C ALA A 116 -3.74 -5.71 20.29
N MET A 117 -4.43 -4.88 19.50
CA MET A 117 -3.77 -3.90 18.63
C MET A 117 -3.02 -2.84 19.44
N ILE A 118 -3.60 -2.34 20.53
CA ILE A 118 -2.96 -1.33 21.39
C ILE A 118 -1.80 -1.94 22.17
N ALA A 119 -1.93 -3.17 22.65
CA ALA A 119 -0.87 -3.87 23.35
C ALA A 119 0.40 -4.07 22.50
N ALA A 120 0.27 -4.09 21.17
CA ALA A 120 1.41 -4.19 20.24
C ALA A 120 2.14 -2.84 20.03
N VAL A 121 1.56 -1.72 20.47
CA VAL A 121 2.14 -0.39 20.28
C VAL A 121 3.18 -0.10 21.38
N PRO A 122 4.44 0.21 21.03
CA PRO A 122 5.49 0.45 22.04
C PRO A 122 5.23 1.63 22.99
N SER A 123 4.54 2.68 22.51
CA SER A 123 4.22 3.85 23.32
C SER A 123 2.88 4.45 22.89
N TYR A 124 1.95 4.56 23.83
CA TYR A 124 0.62 5.12 23.61
C TYR A 124 0.16 5.93 24.82
N GLU A 125 -0.77 6.84 24.59
CA GLU A 125 -1.47 7.63 25.59
C GLU A 125 -2.92 7.69 25.15
N GLU A 126 -3.81 6.94 25.82
CA GLU A 126 -5.19 6.73 25.34
C GLU A 126 -5.90 8.06 25.02
N PRO A 127 -6.51 8.18 23.81
CA PRO A 127 -6.72 7.17 22.76
C PRO A 127 -5.65 7.16 21.63
N PHE A 128 -4.49 7.78 21.80
CA PHE A 128 -3.51 8.07 20.76
C PHE A 128 -2.23 7.22 20.83
N ILE A 129 -1.59 7.04 19.67
CA ILE A 129 -0.21 6.51 19.58
C ILE A 129 0.76 7.67 19.76
N LYS A 130 1.76 7.48 20.63
CA LYS A 130 2.75 8.51 20.91
C LYS A 130 3.91 8.40 19.92
N VAL A 131 4.16 9.48 19.18
CA VAL A 131 5.29 9.59 18.24
C VAL A 131 6.12 10.84 18.55
N PRO A 132 7.42 10.86 18.17
CA PRO A 132 8.21 12.09 18.22
C PRO A 132 7.54 13.21 17.43
N LYS A 133 7.61 14.43 17.94
CA LYS A 133 7.03 15.60 17.30
C LYS A 133 7.66 15.79 15.92
N VAL A 134 6.82 15.92 14.88
CA VAL A 134 7.28 16.26 13.54
C VAL A 134 7.77 17.72 13.56
N LEU A 135 9.06 17.90 13.28
CA LEU A 135 9.67 19.21 13.07
C LEU A 135 9.86 19.39 11.57
N ASN A 136 9.48 20.56 11.04
CA ASN A 136 9.84 20.90 9.66
C ASN A 136 11.35 21.18 9.64
N LYS A 137 12.10 20.51 8.75
CA LYS A 137 13.42 20.96 8.35
C LYS A 137 13.22 22.16 7.42
N GLU A 138 13.70 23.33 7.83
CA GLU A 138 13.98 24.43 6.89
C GLU A 138 15.18 24.08 6.00
#